data_AF-A0A921JFW6-F1
#
_entry.id   AF-A0A921JFW6-F1
#
_cell.length_a   1.000
_cell.length_b   1.000
_cell.length_c   1.000
_cell.angle_alpha   90.00
_cell.angle_beta   90.00
_cell.angle_gamma   90.00
#
_symmetry.space_group_name_H-M   'P 1'
#
loop_
_entity.id
_entity.type
_entity.pdbx_description
1 polymer ?
#
loop_
_entity_poly.entity_id
_entity_poly.type
_entity_poly.pdbx_seq_one_letter_code
_entity_poly.pdbx_strand_id
1 'polypeptide(L)'
;MKVVDLDRQTVKQGLADGSLLLIDVREDHEFARGHIPGSVSHPLSTFDPEAVRALIEADGRRPVFSCASGVRSVHALAAVQQAGLDLHEHYAGAFKDWYAAGEPIEP
;
A
#
# COMPACT_ATOMS: atom_id res chain seq x y z
N MET A 1 6.04 12.42 12.54
CA MET A 1 5.59 11.37 11.61
C MET A 1 6.45 10.14 11.84
N LYS A 2 5.83 8.99 12.05
CA LYS A 2 6.54 7.71 12.25
C LYS A 2 6.33 6.85 11.00
N VAL A 3 7.40 6.21 10.52
CA VAL A 3 7.37 5.33 9.36
C VAL A 3 8.05 4.02 9.74
N VAL A 4 7.47 2.92 9.29
CA VAL A 4 7.98 1.56 9.44
C VAL A 4 8.10 0.96 8.05
N ASP A 5 9.34 0.68 7.67
CA ASP A 5 9.68 0.12 6.37
C ASP A 5 9.52 -1.39 6.41
N LEU A 6 8.57 -1.93 5.64
CA LEU A 6 8.42 -3.36 5.46
C LEU A 6 9.21 -3.82 4.24
N ASP A 7 9.76 -5.03 4.33
CA ASP A 7 10.42 -5.71 3.22
C ASP A 7 9.42 -6.55 2.40
N ARG A 8 9.86 -7.00 1.23
CA ARG A 8 9.04 -7.82 0.32
C ARG A 8 8.57 -9.12 0.95
N GLN A 9 9.42 -9.75 1.75
CA GLN A 9 9.09 -11.04 2.37
C GLN A 9 7.93 -10.90 3.35
N THR A 10 7.94 -9.85 4.18
CA THR A 10 6.87 -9.52 5.11
C THR A 10 5.57 -9.21 4.38
N VAL A 11 5.63 -8.40 3.31
CA VAL A 11 4.45 -8.07 2.50
C VAL A 11 3.88 -9.31 1.82
N LYS A 12 4.74 -10.13 1.21
CA LYS A 12 4.35 -11.38 0.53
C LYS A 12 3.71 -12.37 1.50
N GLN A 13 4.28 -12.54 2.68
CA GLN A 13 3.73 -13.42 3.71
C GLN A 13 2.35 -12.91 4.16
N GLY A 14 2.22 -11.62 4.46
CA GLY A 14 0.96 -11.03 4.90
C GLY A 14 -0.16 -11.06 3.85
N LEU A 15 0.20 -10.96 2.56
CA LEU A 15 -0.76 -11.16 1.47
C LEU A 15 -1.17 -12.63 1.34
N ALA A 16 -0.23 -13.56 1.50
CA ALA A 16 -0.48 -14.99 1.35
C ALA A 16 -1.34 -15.58 2.48
N ASP A 17 -1.16 -15.10 3.72
CA ASP A 17 -1.96 -15.53 4.88
C ASP A 17 -3.21 -14.67 5.13
N GLY A 18 -3.41 -13.63 4.32
CA GLY A 18 -4.57 -12.73 4.43
C GLY A 18 -4.55 -11.83 5.66
N SER A 19 -3.41 -11.66 6.33
CA SER A 19 -3.29 -10.75 7.48
C SER A 19 -3.09 -9.29 7.07
N LEU A 20 -2.69 -9.04 5.82
CA LEU A 20 -2.32 -7.72 5.31
C LEU A 20 -3.27 -7.24 4.20
N LEU A 21 -3.61 -5.96 4.26
CA LEU A 21 -4.24 -5.20 3.18
C LEU A 21 -3.20 -4.27 2.56
N LEU A 22 -2.81 -4.52 1.30
CA LEU A 22 -1.85 -3.67 0.61
C LEU A 22 -2.59 -2.58 -0.17
N ILE A 23 -2.38 -1.32 0.20
CA ILE A 23 -3.00 -0.15 -0.43
C ILE A 23 -1.99 0.46 -1.41
N ASP A 24 -2.24 0.34 -2.71
CA ASP A 24 -1.42 0.91 -3.77
C ASP A 24 -1.86 2.35 -4.07
N VAL A 25 -0.96 3.30 -3.81
CA VAL A 25 -1.22 4.74 -4.01
C VAL A 25 -0.67 5.28 -5.34
N ARG A 26 -0.35 4.40 -6.29
CA ARG A 26 -0.05 4.78 -7.67
C ARG A 26 -1.31 5.28 -8.39
N GLU A 27 -1.12 5.92 -9.54
CA GLU A 27 -2.24 6.36 -10.36
C GLU A 27 -3.00 5.15 -10.96
N ASP A 28 -4.29 5.31 -11.25
CA ASP A 28 -5.15 4.23 -11.77
C ASP A 28 -4.56 3.54 -13.01
N HIS A 29 -3.97 4.31 -13.91
CA HIS A 29 -3.36 3.78 -15.13
C HIS A 29 -2.07 2.98 -14.87
N GLU A 30 -1.36 3.24 -13.77
CA GLU A 30 -0.22 2.43 -13.35
C GLU A 30 -0.69 1.11 -12.73
N PHE A 31 -1.76 1.18 -11.92
CA PHE A 31 -2.37 0.01 -11.28
C PHE A 31 -2.97 -0.95 -12.32
N ALA A 32 -3.76 -0.43 -13.27
CA ALA A 32 -4.39 -1.19 -14.35
C ALA A 32 -3.43 -1.73 -15.42
N ARG A 33 -2.15 -1.34 -15.36
CA ARG A 33 -1.10 -1.94 -16.19
C ARG A 33 -0.40 -3.12 -15.52
N GLY A 34 -0.62 -3.29 -14.23
CA GLY A 34 0.12 -4.23 -13.40
C GLY A 34 0.19 -3.77 -11.96
N HIS A 35 -0.34 -4.59 -11.05
CA HIS A 35 -0.32 -4.36 -9.61
C HIS A 35 0.01 -5.62 -8.82
N ILE A 36 0.34 -5.44 -7.54
CA ILE A 36 0.65 -6.56 -6.64
C ILE A 36 -0.66 -7.32 -6.38
N PRO A 37 -0.68 -8.66 -6.51
CA PRO A 37 -1.90 -9.43 -6.35
C PRO A 37 -2.56 -9.20 -5.00
N GLY A 38 -3.89 -9.00 -5.01
CA GLY A 38 -4.66 -8.73 -3.79
C GLY A 38 -4.45 -7.34 -3.17
N SER A 39 -3.72 -6.44 -3.84
CA SER A 39 -3.66 -5.02 -3.47
C SER A 39 -4.92 -4.28 -3.91
N VAL A 40 -5.23 -3.20 -3.21
CA VAL A 40 -6.34 -2.29 -3.53
C VAL A 40 -5.79 -0.96 -3.99
N SER A 41 -6.41 -0.36 -5.00
CA SER A 41 -6.00 0.95 -5.51
C SER A 41 -6.61 2.08 -4.68
N HIS A 42 -5.78 3.02 -4.24
CA HIS A 42 -6.20 4.29 -3.63
C HIS A 42 -5.22 5.41 -4.04
N PRO A 43 -5.36 5.95 -5.25
CA PRO A 43 -4.36 6.84 -5.85
C PRO A 43 -4.01 8.06 -5.01
N LEU A 44 -2.73 8.46 -5.01
CA LEU A 44 -2.30 9.63 -4.26
C LEU A 44 -2.93 10.94 -4.78
N SER A 45 -3.26 11.02 -6.08
CA SER A 45 -3.87 12.20 -6.72
C SER A 45 -5.27 12.53 -6.22
N THR A 46 -6.02 11.52 -5.76
CA THR A 46 -7.38 11.64 -5.21
C THR A 46 -7.45 11.17 -3.76
N PHE A 47 -6.31 11.18 -3.07
CA PHE A 47 -6.16 10.58 -1.76
C PHE A 47 -7.03 11.25 -0.70
N ASP A 48 -7.97 10.48 -0.17
CA ASP A 48 -8.80 10.86 0.96
C ASP A 48 -8.52 9.95 2.17
N PRO A 49 -7.99 10.49 3.28
CA PRO A 49 -7.78 9.74 4.51
C PRO A 49 -9.06 9.13 5.12
N GLU A 50 -10.22 9.76 4.95
CA GLU A 50 -11.48 9.22 5.49
C GLU A 50 -11.98 8.04 4.67
N ALA A 51 -11.79 8.06 3.35
CA ALA A 51 -12.01 6.88 2.52
C ALA A 51 -11.08 5.72 2.91
N VAL A 52 -9.82 6.01 3.24
CA VAL A 52 -8.87 5.00 3.77
C VAL A 52 -9.36 4.44 5.11
N ARG A 53 -9.84 5.29 6.03
CA ARG A 53 -10.42 4.85 7.30
C ARG A 53 -11.56 3.86 7.08
N ALA A 54 -12.54 4.23 6.24
CA ALA A 54 -13.70 3.39 5.96
C ALA A 54 -13.29 2.05 5.32
N LEU A 55 -12.31 2.07 4.41
CA LEU A 55 -11.75 0.87 3.80
C LEU A 55 -11.14 -0.08 4.84
N ILE A 56 -10.32 0.45 5.75
CA ILE A 56 -9.63 -0.36 6.77
C ILE A 56 -10.63 -0.92 7.78
N GLU A 57 -11.62 -0.13 8.19
CA GLU A 57 -12.68 -0.57 9.11
C GLU A 57 -13.56 -1.68 8.50
N ALA A 58 -13.83 -1.61 7.20
CA ALA A 58 -14.61 -2.63 6.50
C ALA A 58 -13.83 -3.92 6.24
N ASP A 59 -12.53 -3.81 5.93
CA ASP A 59 -11.69 -4.95 5.56
C ASP A 59 -11.13 -5.69 6.80
N GLY A 60 -10.69 -4.96 7.83
CA GLY A 60 -10.23 -5.50 9.10
C GLY A 60 -8.80 -6.08 9.11
N ARG A 61 -8.11 -6.16 7.96
CA ARG A 61 -6.70 -6.58 7.90
C ARG A 61 -5.75 -5.42 8.24
N ARG A 62 -4.47 -5.75 8.49
CA ARG A 62 -3.40 -4.78 8.76
C ARG A 62 -3.07 -3.98 7.49
N PRO A 63 -3.31 -2.66 7.44
CA PRO A 63 -3.08 -1.87 6.24
C PRO A 63 -1.61 -1.51 6.06
N VAL A 64 -1.11 -1.66 4.84
CA VAL A 64 0.26 -1.30 4.45
C VAL A 64 0.20 -0.54 3.13
N PHE A 65 0.86 0.62 3.05
CA PHE A 65 0.89 1.39 1.82
C PHE A 65 2.00 0.92 0.87
N SER A 66 1.75 1.01 -0.43
CA SER A 66 2.74 0.75 -1.48
C SER A 66 2.59 1.79 -2.58
N CYS A 67 3.65 2.00 -3.35
CA CYS A 67 3.57 2.82 -4.56
C CYS A 67 4.54 2.30 -5.64
N ALA A 68 5.08 3.16 -6.51
CA ALA A 68 6.10 2.72 -7.46
C ALA A 68 7.48 2.49 -6.82
N SER A 69 7.89 3.31 -5.85
CA SER A 69 9.28 3.31 -5.33
C SER A 69 9.42 3.80 -3.88
N GLY A 70 8.39 3.64 -3.05
CA GLY A 70 8.39 4.04 -1.64
C GLY A 70 8.05 5.52 -1.35
N VAL A 71 8.27 6.45 -2.29
CA VAL A 71 8.11 7.90 -2.03
C VAL A 71 6.65 8.33 -1.80
N ARG A 72 5.74 7.95 -2.71
CA ARG A 72 4.32 8.34 -2.62
C ARG A 72 3.61 7.73 -1.41
N SER A 73 3.99 6.51 -1.04
CA SER A 73 3.47 5.84 0.16
C SER A 73 3.81 6.57 1.46
N VAL A 74 4.96 7.26 1.53
CA VAL A 74 5.29 8.10 2.69
C VAL A 74 4.36 9.32 2.75
N HIS A 75 4.03 9.95 1.61
CA HIS A 75 3.06 11.05 1.60
C HIS A 75 1.66 10.58 2.02
N ALA A 76 1.22 9.40 1.56
CA ALA A 76 -0.02 8.78 2.01
C ALA A 76 -0.03 8.56 3.53
N LEU A 77 1.05 7.99 4.09
CA LEU A 77 1.24 7.83 5.53
C LEU A 77 1.16 9.16 6.29
N ALA A 78 1.73 10.23 5.73
CA ALA A 78 1.69 11.55 6.36
C ALA A 78 0.25 12.08 6.42
N ALA A 79 -0.51 11.93 5.33
CA ALA A 79 -1.90 12.37 5.24
C ALA A 79 -2.81 11.62 6.23
N VAL A 80 -2.69 10.28 6.32
CA VAL A 80 -3.49 9.50 7.28
C VAL A 80 -3.12 9.77 8.73
N GLN A 81 -1.83 9.98 9.04
CA GLN A 81 -1.40 10.36 10.39
C GLN A 81 -1.90 11.76 10.77
N GLN A 82 -1.91 12.70 9.83
CA GLN A 82 -2.47 14.04 10.05
C GLN A 82 -4.00 14.00 10.27
N ALA A 83 -4.68 13.05 9.64
CA ALA A 83 -6.10 12.77 9.89
C ALA A 83 -6.34 11.94 11.17
N GLY A 84 -5.30 11.67 11.96
CA GLY A 84 -5.40 10.98 13.25
C GLY A 84 -5.48 9.46 13.17
N LEU A 85 -5.17 8.84 12.02
CA LEU A 85 -5.03 7.39 11.92
C LEU A 85 -3.62 6.97 12.38
N ASP A 86 -3.54 5.97 13.25
CA ASP A 86 -2.27 5.43 13.77
C ASP A 86 -1.64 4.40 12.82
N LEU A 87 -1.38 4.83 11.58
CA LEU A 87 -0.81 3.99 10.52
C LEU A 87 0.61 4.44 10.22
N HIS A 88 1.55 3.48 10.19
CA HIS A 88 2.97 3.79 10.01
C HIS A 88 3.67 2.94 8.95
N GLU A 89 3.01 1.93 8.42
CA GLU A 89 3.67 0.88 7.67
C GLU A 89 3.53 1.07 6.17
N HIS A 90 4.64 0.94 5.47
CA HIS A 90 4.64 0.89 4.03
C HIS A 90 5.69 -0.07 3.49
N TYR A 91 5.46 -0.57 2.29
CA TYR A 91 6.43 -1.36 1.56
C TYR A 91 7.46 -0.43 0.91
N ALA A 92 8.66 -0.35 1.50
CA ALA A 92 9.70 0.59 1.05
C ALA A 92 10.21 0.28 -0.36
N GLY A 93 10.41 -1.00 -0.69
CA GLY A 93 10.79 -1.46 -2.03
C GLY A 93 9.69 -1.25 -3.08
N ALA A 94 8.43 -1.27 -2.62
CA ALA A 94 7.23 -0.98 -3.39
C ALA A 94 7.12 -1.82 -4.69
N PHE A 95 6.32 -1.37 -5.66
CA PHE A 95 6.09 -2.12 -6.90
C PHE A 95 7.37 -2.43 -7.69
N LYS A 96 8.38 -1.53 -7.69
CA LYS A 96 9.64 -1.76 -8.39
C LYS A 96 10.41 -2.97 -7.86
N ASP A 97 10.53 -3.11 -6.54
CA ASP A 97 11.21 -4.25 -5.93
C ASP A 97 10.46 -5.57 -6.20
N TRP A 98 9.13 -5.54 -6.08
CA TRP A 98 8.27 -6.67 -6.41
C TRP A 98 8.45 -7.14 -7.86
N TYR A 99 8.37 -6.20 -8.80
CA TYR A 99 8.52 -6.47 -10.23
C TYR A 99 9.94 -6.95 -10.59
N ALA A 100 10.98 -6.30 -10.04
CA ALA A 100 12.37 -6.67 -10.29
C ALA A 100 12.69 -8.08 -9.78
N ALA A 101 12.00 -8.55 -8.75
CA ALA A 101 12.15 -9.88 -8.23
C ALA A 101 11.39 -10.97 -9.01
N GLY A 102 10.66 -10.61 -10.06
CA GLY A 102 9.88 -11.56 -10.87
C GLY A 102 8.68 -12.14 -10.14
N GLU A 103 8.17 -11.44 -9.12
CA GLU A 103 6.96 -11.84 -8.39
C GLU A 103 5.72 -11.65 -9.28
N PRO A 104 4.64 -12.42 -9.06
CA PRO A 104 3.42 -12.34 -9.88
C PRO A 104 2.77 -10.96 -9.78
N ILE A 105 2.14 -10.50 -10.88
CA ILE A 105 1.35 -9.27 -10.93
C ILE A 105 -0.02 -9.56 -11.53
N GLU A 106 -1.02 -8.77 -11.14
CA GLU A 106 -2.37 -8.79 -11.69
C GLU A 106 -2.60 -7.60 -12.65
N PRO A 107 -3.39 -7.78 -13.71
CA PRO A 107 -3.72 -6.71 -14.67
C PRO A 107 -4.69 -5.69 -14.09
#